data_AF-A0A1M5F1Q7-F1
#
_entry.id   AF-A0A1M5F1Q7-F1
#
_cell.length_a   1.000
_cell.length_b   1.000
_cell.length_c   1.000
_cell.angle_alpha   90.00
_cell.angle_beta   90.00
_cell.angle_gamma   90.00
#
_symmetry.space_group_name_H-M   'P 1'
#
loop_
_entity.id
_entity.type
_entity.pdbx_description
1 polymer ?
#
loop_
_entity_poly.entity_id
_entity_poly.type
_entity_poly.pdbx_seq_one_letter_code
_entity_poly.pdbx_strand_id
1 'polypeptide(L)'
;MLDSKSSRRNFFKFLGLTAGTTLISQASFGAHLDETEIKKLNPEQKEFILLHEKWMDEFIEVIKVQKTDPENQENNKKMIAITEMADEFKPQLSEFMKDGTFALIYKMSLERMSKEI
;
A
#
# COMPACT_ATOMS: atom_id res chain seq x y z
N MET A 1 9.08 10.73 -14.52
CA MET A 1 8.27 10.61 -13.29
C MET A 1 6.78 10.60 -13.64
N LEU A 2 6.27 9.46 -14.13
CA LEU A 2 4.82 9.22 -14.37
C LEU A 2 4.36 7.84 -13.84
N ASP A 3 5.29 6.94 -13.51
CA ASP A 3 4.99 5.55 -13.13
C ASP A 3 4.28 5.38 -11.77
N SER A 4 4.64 6.14 -10.73
CA SER A 4 4.06 5.96 -9.39
C SER A 4 2.53 6.17 -9.36
N LYS A 5 2.02 7.22 -10.01
CA LYS A 5 0.57 7.47 -10.09
C LYS A 5 -0.18 6.38 -10.88
N SER A 6 0.46 5.80 -11.89
CA SER A 6 -0.09 4.66 -12.65
C SER A 6 -0.13 3.40 -11.79
N SER A 7 0.98 3.10 -11.08
CA SER A 7 1.10 1.93 -10.21
C SER A 7 0.07 1.92 -9.08
N ARG A 8 -0.12 3.04 -8.36
CA ARG A 8 -1.16 3.18 -7.32
C ARG A 8 -2.57 2.95 -7.86
N ARG A 9 -2.89 3.62 -8.97
CA ARG A 9 -4.22 3.48 -9.61
C ARG A 9 -4.47 2.03 -10.00
N ASN A 10 -3.46 1.34 -10.49
CA ASN A 10 -3.56 -0.06 -10.87
C ASN A 10 -3.70 -0.98 -9.65
N PHE A 11 -3.08 -0.65 -8.51
CA PHE A 11 -3.27 -1.39 -7.26
C PHE A 11 -4.69 -1.24 -6.70
N PHE A 12 -5.26 -0.03 -6.67
CA PHE A 12 -6.66 0.15 -6.25
C PHE A 12 -7.66 -0.50 -7.21
N LYS A 13 -7.35 -0.53 -8.51
CA LYS A 13 -8.11 -1.31 -9.50
C LYS A 13 -8.03 -2.80 -9.23
N PHE A 14 -6.82 -3.30 -8.97
CA PHE A 14 -6.57 -4.70 -8.59
C PHE A 14 -7.37 -5.09 -7.35
N LEU A 15 -7.43 -4.23 -6.32
CA LEU A 15 -8.27 -4.45 -5.14
C LEU A 15 -9.79 -4.40 -5.42
N GLY A 16 -10.22 -4.05 -6.63
CA GLY A 16 -11.63 -3.93 -7.01
C GLY A 16 -12.32 -2.68 -6.47
N LEU A 17 -11.56 -1.65 -6.08
CA LEU A 17 -12.05 -0.48 -5.33
C LEU A 17 -12.23 0.78 -6.19
N THR A 18 -12.01 0.70 -7.50
CA THR A 18 -12.40 1.80 -8.39
C THR A 18 -13.87 1.69 -8.76
N ALA A 19 -14.69 2.62 -8.26
CA ALA A 19 -16.06 2.83 -8.71
C ALA A 19 -16.07 3.15 -10.22
N GLY A 20 -16.29 2.13 -11.05
CA GLY A 20 -16.28 2.24 -12.51
C GLY A 20 -15.77 0.96 -13.15
N THR A 21 -16.69 0.11 -13.56
CA THR A 21 -16.46 -1.15 -14.28
C THR A 21 -15.60 -0.94 -15.53
N THR A 22 -14.31 -1.26 -15.45
CA THR A 22 -13.49 -1.61 -16.62
C THR A 22 -12.51 -2.72 -16.21
N LEU A 23 -12.77 -3.94 -16.66
CA LEU A 23 -11.81 -5.04 -16.62
C LEU A 23 -10.62 -4.64 -17.50
N ILE A 24 -9.49 -4.26 -16.89
CA ILE A 24 -8.25 -4.02 -17.62
C ILE A 24 -7.39 -5.28 -17.51
N SER A 25 -7.07 -5.82 -18.68
CA SER A 25 -6.25 -6.99 -18.90
C SER A 25 -4.86 -6.89 -18.26
N GLN A 26 -4.43 -8.01 -17.69
CA GLN A 26 -3.12 -8.31 -17.10
C GLN A 26 -1.94 -7.73 -17.89
N ALA A 27 -1.26 -6.74 -17.31
CA ALA A 27 0.11 -6.39 -17.67
C ALA A 27 0.75 -5.48 -16.61
N SER A 28 0.95 -6.00 -15.40
CA SER A 28 2.04 -5.63 -14.46
C SER A 28 1.76 -6.22 -13.09
N PHE A 29 2.83 -6.68 -12.42
CA PHE A 29 2.89 -7.43 -11.16
C PHE A 29 2.76 -8.96 -11.32
N GLY A 30 3.92 -9.62 -11.24
CA GLY A 30 4.14 -11.05 -11.47
C GLY A 30 3.70 -11.96 -10.31
N ALA A 31 2.54 -11.71 -9.73
CA ALA A 31 1.86 -12.68 -8.89
C ALA A 31 0.43 -12.82 -9.44
N HIS A 32 0.10 -14.02 -9.94
CA HIS A 32 -1.22 -14.34 -10.46
C HIS A 32 -2.19 -14.50 -9.29
N LEU A 33 -2.51 -13.39 -8.62
CA LEU A 33 -3.59 -13.32 -7.67
C LEU A 33 -4.86 -13.01 -8.45
N ASP A 34 -5.75 -14.00 -8.52
CA ASP A 34 -7.05 -13.85 -9.16
C ASP A 34 -7.90 -12.85 -8.37
N GLU A 35 -8.72 -12.03 -9.05
CA GLU A 35 -9.66 -11.09 -8.40
C GLU A 35 -10.59 -11.82 -7.41
N THR A 36 -10.78 -13.13 -7.61
CA THR A 36 -11.54 -14.01 -6.72
C THR A 36 -10.89 -14.19 -5.35
N GLU A 37 -9.56 -14.15 -5.25
CA GLU A 37 -8.83 -14.25 -3.98
C GLU A 37 -9.01 -12.97 -3.15
N ILE A 38 -8.95 -11.80 -3.78
CA ILE A 38 -9.15 -10.50 -3.10
C ILE A 38 -10.57 -10.38 -2.53
N LYS A 39 -11.56 -11.00 -3.21
CA LYS A 39 -12.93 -11.07 -2.69
C LYS A 39 -13.04 -11.87 -1.39
N LYS A 40 -12.09 -12.77 -1.10
CA LYS A 40 -12.06 -13.56 0.15
C LYS A 40 -11.63 -12.75 1.37
N LEU A 41 -11.00 -11.59 1.19
CA LEU A 41 -10.70 -10.71 2.30
C LEU A 41 -11.99 -10.24 2.97
N ASN A 42 -11.99 -10.26 4.29
CA ASN A 42 -13.06 -9.68 5.08
C ASN A 42 -13.04 -8.13 4.98
N PRO A 43 -14.13 -7.45 5.38
CA PRO A 43 -14.20 -5.98 5.29
C PRO A 43 -13.08 -5.25 6.06
N GLU A 44 -12.72 -5.72 7.24
CA GLU A 44 -11.68 -5.12 8.09
C GLU A 44 -10.29 -5.23 7.46
N GLN A 45 -9.97 -6.37 6.86
CA GLN A 45 -8.73 -6.59 6.11
C GLN A 45 -8.65 -5.68 4.89
N LYS A 46 -9.76 -5.48 4.17
CA LYS A 46 -9.82 -4.55 3.02
C LYS A 46 -9.59 -3.12 3.46
N GLU A 47 -10.24 -2.70 4.54
CA GLU A 47 -10.06 -1.37 5.11
C GLU A 47 -8.63 -1.15 5.60
N PHE A 48 -8.04 -2.15 6.26
CA PHE A 48 -6.64 -2.09 6.70
C PHE A 48 -5.69 -1.93 5.52
N ILE A 49 -5.86 -2.69 4.44
CA ILE A 49 -5.00 -2.57 3.25
C ILE A 49 -5.13 -1.15 2.65
N LEU A 50 -6.33 -0.59 2.61
CA LEU A 50 -6.54 0.79 2.14
C LEU A 50 -5.83 1.83 3.02
N LEU A 51 -5.94 1.68 4.34
CA LEU A 51 -5.27 2.56 5.30
C LEU A 51 -3.74 2.44 5.18
N HIS A 52 -3.24 1.21 5.12
CA HIS A 52 -1.82 0.93 4.96
C HIS A 52 -1.28 1.46 3.63
N GLU A 53 -2.02 1.36 2.52
CA GLU A 53 -1.60 1.94 1.24
C GLU A 53 -1.47 3.46 1.28
N LYS A 54 -2.41 4.16 1.94
CA LYS A 54 -2.30 5.62 2.13
C LYS A 54 -1.08 5.96 2.98
N TRP A 55 -0.87 5.22 4.07
CA TRP A 55 0.31 5.37 4.91
C TRP A 55 1.62 5.16 4.14
N MET A 56 1.70 4.14 3.27
CA MET A 56 2.87 3.90 2.42
C MET A 56 3.11 5.04 1.42
N ASP A 57 2.05 5.59 0.84
CA ASP A 57 2.16 6.73 -0.08
C ASP A 57 2.72 7.96 0.63
N GLU A 58 2.26 8.26 1.85
CA GLU A 58 2.79 9.33 2.69
C GLU A 58 4.24 9.07 3.09
N PHE A 59 4.58 7.82 3.44
CA PHE A 59 5.94 7.42 3.78
C PHE A 59 6.89 7.64 2.60
N ILE A 60 6.50 7.27 1.38
CA ILE A 60 7.30 7.50 0.17
C ILE A 60 7.59 8.99 -0.02
N GLU A 61 6.59 9.86 0.19
CA GLU A 61 6.76 11.31 0.08
C GLU A 61 7.74 11.85 1.12
N VAL A 62 7.61 11.42 2.37
CA VAL A 62 8.50 11.82 3.45
C VAL A 62 9.94 11.35 3.20
N ILE A 63 10.14 10.12 2.74
CA ILE A 63 11.47 9.60 2.40
C ILE A 63 12.09 10.37 1.24
N LYS A 64 11.30 10.75 0.21
CA LYS A 64 11.81 11.55 -0.91
C LYS A 64 12.30 12.91 -0.46
N VAL A 65 11.54 13.60 0.38
CA VAL A 65 11.98 14.89 0.96
C VAL A 65 13.19 14.67 1.85
N GLN A 66 13.21 13.65 2.69
CA GLN A 66 14.33 13.36 3.59
C GLN A 66 15.64 13.12 2.83
N LYS A 67 15.58 12.48 1.65
CA LYS A 67 16.75 12.26 0.80
C LYS A 67 17.30 13.55 0.19
N THR A 68 16.45 14.57 -0.02
CA THR A 68 16.84 15.84 -0.67
C THR A 68 17.10 16.98 0.31
N ASP A 69 16.40 16.98 1.45
CA ASP A 69 16.41 18.03 2.47
C ASP A 69 16.21 17.41 3.87
N PRO A 70 17.28 16.84 4.47
CA PRO A 70 17.19 16.13 5.75
C PRO A 70 16.85 17.03 6.95
N GLU A 71 17.12 18.33 6.86
CA GLU A 71 16.88 19.30 7.93
C GLU A 71 15.49 19.92 7.87
N ASN A 72 14.66 19.48 6.93
CA ASN A 72 13.29 19.94 6.77
C ASN A 72 12.45 19.62 8.02
N GLN A 73 12.22 20.63 8.86
CA GLN A 73 11.53 20.45 10.13
C GLN A 73 10.10 19.92 9.96
N GLU A 74 9.41 20.31 8.89
CA GLU A 74 8.06 19.84 8.59
C GLU A 74 8.07 18.36 8.19
N ASN A 75 9.04 17.95 7.35
CA ASN A 75 9.22 16.56 7.00
C ASN A 75 9.58 15.69 8.20
N ASN A 76 10.44 16.19 9.10
CA ASN A 76 10.84 15.49 10.31
C ASN A 76 9.64 15.25 11.25
N LYS A 77 8.71 16.21 11.38
CA LYS A 77 7.45 16.00 12.11
C LYS A 77 6.58 14.93 11.47
N LYS A 78 6.45 14.94 10.14
CA LYS A 78 5.70 13.92 9.39
C LYS A 78 6.33 12.54 9.54
N MET A 79 7.66 12.45 9.53
CA MET A 79 8.38 11.20 9.74
C MET A 79 8.07 10.59 11.12
N ILE A 80 7.99 11.41 12.17
CA ILE A 80 7.58 10.96 13.51
C ILE A 80 6.14 10.42 13.47
N ALA A 81 5.18 11.20 12.96
CA ALA A 81 3.78 10.81 12.91
C ALA A 81 3.56 9.51 12.10
N ILE A 82 4.23 9.36 10.95
CA ILE A 82 4.17 8.13 10.14
C ILE A 82 4.76 6.94 10.89
N THR A 83 5.83 7.14 11.66
CA THR A 83 6.42 6.06 12.48
C THR A 83 5.46 5.61 13.59
N GLU A 84 4.79 6.55 14.24
CA GLU A 84 3.77 6.26 15.28
C GLU A 84 2.60 5.45 14.71
N MET A 85 2.07 5.83 13.55
CA MET A 85 1.02 5.05 12.88
C MET A 85 1.47 3.63 12.52
N ALA A 86 2.75 3.44 12.17
CA ALA A 86 3.30 2.11 11.91
C ALA A 86 3.28 1.22 13.17
N ASP A 87 3.52 1.80 14.34
CA ASP A 87 3.43 1.08 15.62
C ASP A 87 1.98 0.69 15.94
N GLU A 88 1.02 1.55 15.65
CA GLU A 88 -0.41 1.29 15.83
C GLU A 88 -0.92 0.17 14.92
N PHE A 89 -0.34 0.01 13.72
CA PHE A 89 -0.74 -1.05 12.80
C PHE A 89 -0.24 -2.45 13.21
N LYS A 90 0.80 -2.55 14.05
CA LYS A 90 1.43 -3.84 14.41
C LYS A 90 0.44 -4.90 14.94
N PRO A 91 -0.48 -4.60 15.87
CA PRO A 91 -1.39 -5.61 16.40
C PRO A 91 -2.37 -6.14 15.35
N GLN A 92 -2.98 -5.24 14.55
CA GLN A 92 -3.91 -5.61 13.49
C GLN A 92 -3.21 -6.37 12.38
N LEU A 93 -2.01 -5.92 11.99
CA LEU A 93 -1.18 -6.62 11.02
C LEU A 93 -0.87 -8.04 11.49
N SER A 94 -0.45 -8.22 12.76
CA SER A 94 -0.16 -9.54 13.31
C SER A 94 -1.35 -10.49 13.26
N GLU A 95 -2.58 -9.99 13.46
CA GLU A 95 -3.78 -10.80 13.36
C GLU A 95 -4.10 -11.15 11.91
N PHE A 96 -4.11 -10.16 11.02
CA PHE A 96 -4.47 -10.35 9.62
C PHE A 96 -3.44 -11.14 8.82
N MET A 97 -2.17 -11.13 9.20
CA MET A 97 -1.11 -11.95 8.59
C MET A 97 -1.30 -13.46 8.77
N LYS A 98 -2.22 -13.91 9.65
CA LYS A 98 -2.63 -15.31 9.74
C LYS A 98 -3.42 -15.77 8.52
N ASP A 99 -4.06 -14.83 7.80
CA ASP A 99 -4.73 -15.09 6.54
C ASP A 99 -3.71 -15.05 5.39
N GLY A 100 -3.59 -16.17 4.67
CA GLY A 100 -2.60 -16.32 3.61
C GLY A 100 -2.84 -15.39 2.41
N THR A 101 -4.10 -15.07 2.11
CA THR A 101 -4.46 -14.16 1.02
C THR A 101 -4.11 -12.72 1.40
N PHE A 102 -4.43 -12.32 2.63
CA PHE A 102 -4.02 -11.03 3.16
C PHE A 102 -2.49 -10.89 3.16
N ALA A 103 -1.76 -11.89 3.66
CA ALA A 103 -0.31 -11.86 3.72
C ALA A 103 0.32 -11.72 2.32
N LEU A 104 -0.25 -12.36 1.30
CA LEU A 104 0.22 -12.26 -0.07
C LEU A 104 -0.03 -10.86 -0.66
N ILE A 105 -1.22 -10.28 -0.45
CA ILE A 105 -1.54 -8.93 -0.92
C ILE A 105 -0.66 -7.90 -0.20
N TYR A 106 -0.49 -8.03 1.12
CA TYR A 106 0.39 -7.19 1.92
C TYR A 106 1.85 -7.24 1.43
N LYS A 107 2.35 -8.42 1.08
CA LYS A 107 3.68 -8.56 0.47
C LYS A 107 3.79 -7.82 -0.86
N MET A 108 2.79 -7.91 -1.73
CA MET A 108 2.77 -7.18 -3.00
C MET A 108 2.79 -5.66 -2.80
N SER A 109 2.03 -5.16 -1.81
CA SER A 109 2.05 -3.76 -1.39
C SER A 109 3.46 -3.29 -0.99
N LEU A 110 4.18 -4.10 -0.19
CA LEU A 110 5.56 -3.79 0.20
C LEU A 110 6.54 -3.82 -0.98
N GLU A 111 6.42 -4.81 -1.87
CA GLU A 111 7.25 -4.89 -3.08
C GLU A 111 7.04 -3.70 -4.02
N ARG A 112 5.82 -3.16 -4.09
CA ARG A 112 5.52 -1.91 -4.81
C ARG A 112 6.27 -0.75 -4.16
N MET A 113 6.06 -0.54 -2.86
CA MET A 113 6.67 0.56 -2.11
C MET A 113 8.19 0.58 -2.27
N SER A 114 8.85 -0.58 -2.14
CA SER A 114 10.30 -0.70 -2.27
C SER A 114 10.84 -0.28 -3.64
N LYS A 115 10.03 -0.32 -4.71
CA LYS A 115 10.43 0.14 -6.05
C LYS A 115 10.29 1.65 -6.24
N GLU A 116 9.58 2.33 -5.34
CA GLU A 116 9.28 3.76 -5.43
C GLU A 116 10.19 4.67 -4.59
N ILE A 117 10.96 4.07 -3.68
CA ILE A 117 11.98 4.72 -2.83
C ILE A 117 13.38 4.47 -3.37
#